data_AF-A0A9P7V4I9-F1
#
_entry.id   AF-A0A9P7V4I9-F1
#
_cell.length_a   1.000
_cell.length_b   1.000
_cell.length_c   1.000
_cell.angle_alpha   90.00
_cell.angle_beta   90.00
_cell.angle_gamma   90.00
#
_symmetry.space_group_name_H-M   'P 1'
#
loop_
_entity.id
_entity.type
_entity.pdbx_description
1 polymer ?
#
loop_
_entity_poly.entity_id
_entity_poly.type
_entity_poly.pdbx_seq_one_letter_code
_entity_poly.pdbx_strand_id
1 'polypeptide(L)'
;MGRWTQYDEDSHRLPEGFKRVGYDSDRQIYIFEDTNDGSTWEGQEGEEFGEMRKVSNGSGRPRQREEDDVEYGAASGRSDGYERLSSDPNQPTRSFRAGPYRTLFPFFLIIAVVLLLVWRTVIAPNWTAGPHHKLPTCANPDQTHIHIIANGDTCWDICERSWCRGGVCSGGGVQKCLEVLEEENENDALDCKQLVVGDGICVPIPQSSIA
;
A
#
# COMPACT_ATOMS: atom_id res chain seq x y z
N MET A 1 22.77 0.29 18.88
CA MET A 1 24.13 -0.07 18.45
C MET A 1 24.99 -0.12 19.70
N GLY A 2 25.63 -1.26 19.98
CA GLY A 2 26.25 -1.53 21.28
C GLY A 2 27.46 -0.64 21.56
N ARG A 3 27.61 -0.27 22.83
CA ARG A 3 28.67 0.59 23.42
C ARG A 3 30.13 0.14 23.15
N TRP A 4 30.31 -1.01 22.51
CA TRP A 4 31.60 -1.65 22.25
C TRP A 4 32.08 -1.51 20.79
N THR A 5 31.20 -1.11 19.87
CA THR A 5 31.54 -0.94 18.44
C THR A 5 32.51 0.21 18.16
N GLN A 6 32.63 1.16 19.10
CA GLN A 6 33.55 2.31 18.99
C GLN A 6 35.03 1.92 19.08
N TYR A 7 35.37 0.76 19.67
CA TYR A 7 36.75 0.27 19.78
C TYR A 7 37.14 -0.70 18.65
N ASP A 8 36.22 -0.99 17.73
CA ASP A 8 36.48 -1.73 16.50
C ASP A 8 36.90 -0.81 15.34
N GLU A 9 36.84 0.50 15.54
CA GLU A 9 37.30 1.47 14.55
C GLU A 9 38.83 1.40 14.39
N ASP A 10 39.27 1.38 13.13
CA ASP A 10 40.69 1.32 12.78
C ASP A 10 41.51 2.47 13.36
N SER A 11 40.88 3.62 13.55
CA SER A 11 41.46 4.81 14.18
C SER A 11 42.00 4.56 15.60
N HIS A 12 41.41 3.61 16.34
CA HIS A 12 41.81 3.30 17.71
C HIS A 12 42.87 2.19 17.82
N ARG A 13 43.09 1.43 16.74
CA ARG A 13 44.00 0.27 16.72
C ARG A 13 45.28 0.52 15.93
N LEU A 14 45.20 1.41 14.94
CA LEU A 14 46.32 1.75 14.08
C LEU A 14 47.04 3.01 14.58
N PRO A 15 48.37 3.09 14.39
CA PRO A 15 49.10 4.32 14.59
C PRO A 15 48.52 5.47 13.75
N GLU A 16 48.64 6.70 14.25
CA GLU A 16 48.19 7.88 13.50
C GLU A 16 48.82 7.92 12.11
N GLY A 17 47.99 8.18 11.11
CA GLY A 17 48.41 8.25 9.71
C GLY A 17 48.26 6.93 8.93
N PHE A 18 47.97 5.81 9.58
CA PHE A 18 47.71 4.54 8.89
C PHE A 18 46.21 4.26 8.76
N LYS A 19 45.79 3.80 7.58
CA LYS A 19 44.41 3.38 7.33
C LYS A 19 44.36 2.01 6.69
N ARG A 20 43.48 1.12 7.17
CA ARG A 20 43.20 -0.15 6.50
C ARG A 20 42.48 0.09 5.18
N VAL A 21 43.03 -0.44 4.10
CA VAL A 21 42.50 -0.28 2.73
C VAL A 21 42.06 -1.59 2.10
N GLY A 22 42.44 -2.74 2.67
CA GLY A 22 42.04 -4.03 2.16
C GLY A 22 42.30 -5.19 3.12
N TYR A 23 41.70 -6.32 2.80
CA TYR A 23 41.94 -7.61 3.42
C TYR A 23 42.07 -8.66 2.31
N ASP A 24 43.18 -9.38 2.30
CA ASP A 24 43.38 -10.53 1.42
C ASP A 24 42.91 -11.79 2.17
N SER A 25 41.77 -12.34 1.75
CA SER A 25 41.17 -13.52 2.38
C SER A 25 41.96 -14.80 2.14
N ASP A 26 42.67 -14.90 1.02
CA ASP A 26 43.42 -16.10 0.65
C ASP A 26 44.70 -16.20 1.47
N ARG A 27 45.28 -15.05 1.81
CA ARG A 27 46.50 -14.94 2.63
C ARG A 27 46.22 -14.60 4.10
N GLN A 28 44.98 -14.26 4.43
CA GLN A 28 44.54 -13.76 5.74
C GLN A 28 45.35 -12.55 6.24
N ILE A 29 45.73 -11.64 5.33
CA ILE A 29 46.58 -10.48 5.61
C ILE A 29 45.78 -9.17 5.48
N TYR A 30 46.04 -8.23 6.40
CA TYR A 30 45.55 -6.87 6.31
C TYR A 30 46.52 -5.96 5.55
N ILE A 31 45.96 -5.11 4.69
CA ILE A 31 46.69 -4.13 3.89
C ILE A 31 46.38 -2.73 4.43
N PHE A 32 47.43 -1.99 4.73
CA PHE A 32 47.38 -0.63 5.26
C PHE A 32 48.05 0.34 4.29
N GLU A 33 47.53 1.57 4.27
CA GLU A 33 48.09 2.67 3.51
C GLU A 33 48.46 3.80 4.49
N ASP A 34 49.69 4.30 4.35
CA ASP A 34 50.14 5.51 5.05
C ASP A 34 49.59 6.74 4.31
N THR A 35 48.79 7.53 5.00
CA THR A 35 48.16 8.76 4.48
C THR A 35 49.16 9.86 4.15
N ASN A 36 50.37 9.84 4.72
CA ASN A 36 51.40 10.85 4.45
C ASN A 36 52.16 10.55 3.16
N ASP A 37 52.60 9.31 3.01
CA ASP A 37 53.52 8.90 1.94
C ASP A 37 52.83 8.08 0.83
N GLY A 38 51.57 7.67 1.02
CA GLY A 38 50.85 6.76 0.12
C GLY A 38 51.52 5.39 0.01
N SER A 39 52.32 5.00 1.01
CA SER A 39 53.04 3.73 1.00
C SER A 39 52.17 2.60 1.51
N THR A 40 52.31 1.41 0.90
CA THR A 40 51.51 0.23 1.27
C THR A 40 52.26 -0.68 2.22
N TRP A 41 51.57 -1.10 3.27
CA TRP A 41 52.10 -1.93 4.35
C TRP A 41 51.23 -3.16 4.56
N GLU A 42 51.86 -4.28 4.90
CA GLU A 42 51.20 -5.55 5.22
C GLU A 42 51.42 -5.90 6.70
N GLY A 43 50.37 -6.35 7.40
CA GLY A 43 50.45 -6.92 8.74
C GLY A 43 50.47 -8.45 8.72
N GLN A 44 51.05 -9.08 9.75
CA GLN A 44 50.96 -10.53 9.92
C GLN A 44 49.56 -10.97 10.37
N GLU A 45 49.21 -12.23 10.10
CA GLU A 45 47.93 -12.82 10.50
C GLU A 45 47.81 -12.88 12.03
N GLY A 46 46.69 -12.38 12.56
CA GLY A 46 46.32 -12.59 13.97
C GLY A 46 47.01 -11.70 15.01
N GLU A 47 47.92 -10.80 14.60
CA GLU A 47 48.59 -9.88 15.51
C GLU A 47 47.77 -8.60 15.75
N GLU A 48 47.37 -8.38 17.01
CA GLU A 48 46.66 -7.15 17.44
C GLU A 48 47.59 -5.92 17.40
N PHE A 49 48.90 -6.13 17.62
CA PHE A 49 49.96 -5.12 17.59
C PHE A 49 51.26 -5.70 16.99
N GLY A 50 51.25 -6.02 15.69
CA GLY A 50 52.38 -6.63 15.00
C GLY A 50 53.28 -5.65 14.24
N GLU A 51 54.52 -6.05 13.95
CA GLU A 51 55.43 -5.31 13.06
C GLU A 51 54.86 -5.28 11.63
N MET A 52 54.66 -4.08 11.07
CA MET A 52 54.20 -3.91 9.70
C MET A 52 55.37 -3.99 8.71
N ARG A 53 55.21 -4.75 7.63
CA ARG A 53 56.20 -4.84 6.56
C ARG A 53 55.82 -3.94 5.39
N LYS A 54 56.73 -3.04 5.01
CA LYS A 54 56.55 -2.19 3.83
C LYS A 54 56.64 -3.03 2.56
N VAL A 55 55.62 -2.95 1.70
CA VAL A 55 55.54 -3.76 0.47
C VAL A 55 55.64 -2.91 -0.78
N SER A 56 55.27 -1.62 -0.70
CA SER A 56 55.46 -0.68 -1.80
C SER A 56 55.95 0.69 -1.31
N ASN A 57 56.83 1.31 -2.07
CA ASN A 57 57.12 2.74 -1.93
C ASN A 57 56.07 3.50 -2.74
N GLY A 58 55.31 4.38 -2.06
CA GLY A 58 54.29 5.22 -2.68
C GLY A 58 54.89 6.05 -3.80
N SER A 59 54.66 5.63 -5.04
CA SER A 59 55.05 6.40 -6.22
C SER A 59 53.84 7.23 -6.65
N GLY A 60 53.75 8.42 -6.04
CA GLY A 60 53.15 9.63 -6.59
C GLY A 60 51.86 9.52 -7.39
N ARG A 61 50.72 9.63 -6.69
CA ARG A 61 49.68 10.63 -7.00
C ARG A 61 48.63 10.63 -5.89
N PRO A 62 48.26 11.79 -5.31
CA PRO A 62 47.11 11.84 -4.43
C PRO A 62 45.88 11.53 -5.28
N ARG A 63 45.29 10.35 -5.12
CA ARG A 63 43.91 10.13 -5.55
C ARG A 63 43.09 11.04 -4.65
N GLN A 64 42.52 12.10 -5.23
CA GLN A 64 41.45 12.84 -4.58
C GLN A 64 40.41 11.83 -4.13
N ARG A 65 40.31 11.72 -2.81
CA ARG A 65 39.34 10.91 -2.10
C ARG A 65 38.00 11.58 -2.28
N GLU A 66 37.31 11.25 -3.38
CA GLU A 66 35.86 11.34 -3.40
C GLU A 66 35.37 10.26 -2.43
N GLU A 67 34.68 10.71 -1.39
CA GLU A 67 33.93 9.87 -0.46
C GLU A 67 32.77 9.26 -1.25
N ASP A 68 33.07 8.30 -2.11
CA ASP A 68 32.06 7.50 -2.77
C ASP A 68 31.55 6.49 -1.75
N ASP A 69 30.37 6.83 -1.24
CA ASP A 69 29.44 5.96 -0.56
C ASP A 69 29.43 4.58 -1.20
N VAL A 70 29.37 3.54 -0.37
CA VAL A 70 29.40 2.14 -0.77
C VAL A 70 28.10 1.78 -1.51
N GLU A 71 27.97 2.23 -2.75
CA GLU A 71 26.82 1.92 -3.58
C GLU A 71 27.00 0.51 -4.16
N TYR A 72 26.32 -0.43 -3.52
CA TYR A 72 26.13 -1.80 -4.00
C TYR A 72 25.24 -1.75 -5.25
N GLY A 73 25.81 -1.37 -6.39
CA GLY A 73 25.03 -1.15 -7.60
C GLY A 73 25.85 -0.70 -8.79
N ALA A 74 26.42 -1.67 -9.50
CA ALA A 74 26.78 -1.60 -10.92
C ALA A 74 27.65 -0.41 -11.43
N ALA A 75 28.90 -0.75 -11.74
CA ALA A 75 29.69 -0.20 -12.84
C ALA A 75 30.12 1.28 -12.74
N SER A 76 30.94 1.59 -11.73
CA SER A 76 32.07 2.47 -11.96
C SER A 76 33.20 1.64 -12.58
N GLY A 77 33.59 1.97 -13.81
CA GLY A 77 34.62 1.27 -14.56
C GLY A 77 35.92 1.25 -13.78
N ARG A 78 36.35 0.05 -13.38
CA ARG A 78 37.64 -0.14 -12.75
C ARG A 78 38.75 0.30 -13.73
N SER A 79 39.77 0.98 -13.21
CA SER A 79 40.90 1.47 -14.01
C SER A 79 41.90 0.38 -14.42
N ASP A 80 41.60 -0.88 -14.16
CA ASP A 80 42.48 -2.05 -14.31
C ASP A 80 42.41 -2.68 -15.71
N GLY A 81 41.61 -2.14 -16.63
CA GLY A 81 41.62 -2.53 -18.05
C GLY A 81 41.00 -3.90 -18.35
N TYR A 82 40.43 -4.58 -17.35
CA TYR A 82 39.68 -5.81 -17.55
C TYR A 82 38.21 -5.47 -17.80
N GLU A 83 37.85 -5.49 -19.08
CA GLU A 83 36.46 -5.40 -19.52
C GLU A 83 35.71 -6.67 -19.09
N ARG A 84 34.56 -6.52 -18.39
CA ARG A 84 33.71 -7.67 -18.10
C ARG A 84 33.27 -8.26 -19.43
N LEU A 85 33.72 -9.47 -19.73
CA LEU A 85 33.23 -10.26 -20.85
C LEU A 85 31.70 -10.39 -20.69
N SER A 86 30.99 -9.60 -21.47
CA SER A 86 29.55 -9.64 -21.59
C SER A 86 29.16 -10.98 -22.19
N SER A 87 28.41 -11.77 -21.43
CA SER A 87 27.63 -12.86 -21.99
C SER A 87 26.67 -12.26 -23.02
N ASP A 88 26.91 -12.52 -24.30
CA ASP A 88 26.10 -12.18 -25.47
C ASP A 88 26.48 -10.88 -26.23
N PRO A 89 27.11 -10.97 -27.42
CA PRO A 89 27.51 -9.83 -28.25
C PRO A 89 26.34 -9.10 -28.94
N ASN A 90 25.10 -9.59 -28.85
CA ASN A 90 23.93 -8.95 -29.46
C ASN A 90 23.09 -8.13 -28.49
N GLN A 91 23.51 -7.97 -27.24
CA GLN A 91 22.74 -7.15 -26.30
C GLN A 91 23.13 -5.68 -26.48
N PRO A 92 22.24 -4.79 -26.98
CA PRO A 92 22.50 -3.37 -26.92
C PRO A 92 22.71 -3.02 -25.45
N THR A 93 23.78 -2.27 -25.16
CA THR A 93 24.01 -1.62 -23.88
C THR A 93 22.86 -0.66 -23.63
N ARG A 94 21.73 -1.20 -23.19
CA ARG A 94 20.63 -0.42 -22.66
C ARG A 94 21.20 0.17 -21.39
N SER A 95 21.67 1.41 -21.50
CA SER A 95 21.65 2.37 -20.41
C SER A 95 20.21 2.38 -19.93
N PHE A 96 19.90 1.46 -19.02
CA PHE A 96 18.77 1.62 -18.13
C PHE A 96 19.17 2.81 -17.27
N ARG A 97 18.93 4.02 -17.78
CA ARG A 97 18.49 5.13 -16.94
C ARG A 97 17.18 4.67 -16.31
N ALA A 98 17.28 3.71 -15.38
CA ALA A 98 16.27 3.48 -14.40
C ALA A 98 16.33 4.76 -13.57
N GLY A 99 15.46 5.71 -13.91
CA GLY A 99 15.35 6.93 -13.13
C GLY A 99 15.19 6.55 -11.65
N PRO A 100 15.70 7.34 -10.70
CA PRO A 100 15.69 7.02 -9.27
C PRO A 100 14.31 6.59 -8.74
N TYR A 101 13.25 7.06 -9.38
CA TYR A 101 11.85 6.76 -9.11
C TYR A 101 11.40 5.33 -9.48
N ARG A 102 12.15 4.61 -10.30
CA ARG A 102 11.79 3.27 -10.79
C ARG A 102 11.93 2.20 -9.70
N THR A 103 12.82 2.39 -8.75
CA THR A 103 12.96 1.55 -7.54
C THR A 103 11.98 1.95 -6.43
N LEU A 104 11.46 3.18 -6.45
CA LEU A 104 10.45 3.67 -5.49
C LEU A 104 9.01 3.27 -5.86
N PHE A 105 8.75 3.02 -7.15
CA PHE A 105 7.45 2.58 -7.66
C PHE A 105 6.81 1.39 -6.89
N PRO A 106 7.53 0.28 -6.59
CA PRO A 106 6.94 -0.82 -5.82
C PRO A 106 6.50 -0.41 -4.41
N PHE A 107 7.21 0.50 -3.74
CA PHE A 107 6.81 1.03 -2.43
C PHE A 107 5.51 1.83 -2.52
N PHE A 108 5.40 2.72 -3.50
CA PHE A 108 4.19 3.51 -3.70
C PHE A 108 2.98 2.64 -4.11
N LEU A 109 3.18 1.56 -4.88
CA LEU A 109 2.12 0.61 -5.18
C LEU A 109 1.61 -0.10 -3.93
N ILE A 110 2.50 -0.55 -3.05
CA ILE A 110 2.10 -1.18 -1.78
C ILE A 110 1.31 -0.18 -0.93
N ILE A 111 1.80 1.05 -0.79
CA ILE A 111 1.11 2.12 -0.04
C ILE A 111 -0.27 2.39 -0.63
N ALA A 112 -0.39 2.52 -1.96
CA ALA A 112 -1.66 2.75 -2.63
C ALA A 112 -2.66 1.61 -2.39
N VAL A 113 -2.22 0.35 -2.47
CA VAL A 113 -3.07 -0.82 -2.17
C VAL A 113 -3.54 -0.80 -0.72
N VAL A 114 -2.65 -0.52 0.23
CA VAL A 114 -3.01 -0.42 1.66
C VAL A 114 -4.00 0.72 1.90
N LEU A 115 -3.79 1.89 1.30
CA LEU A 115 -4.73 3.01 1.40
C LEU A 115 -6.10 2.68 0.80
N LEU A 116 -6.13 1.99 -0.35
CA LEU A 116 -7.38 1.53 -0.96
C LEU A 116 -8.09 0.49 -0.08
N LEU A 117 -7.36 -0.41 0.58
CA LEU A 117 -7.93 -1.38 1.52
C LEU A 117 -8.50 -0.69 2.75
N VAL A 118 -7.78 0.26 3.36
CA VAL A 118 -8.27 1.04 4.51
C VAL A 118 -9.49 1.88 4.12
N TRP A 119 -9.46 2.52 2.95
CA TRP A 119 -10.60 3.26 2.43
C TRP A 119 -11.81 2.33 2.22
N ARG A 120 -11.58 1.14 1.66
CA ARG A 120 -12.63 0.13 1.47
C ARG A 120 -13.18 -0.42 2.79
N THR A 121 -12.36 -0.64 3.82
CA THR A 121 -12.80 -1.34 5.04
C THR A 121 -13.27 -0.40 6.15
N VAL A 122 -12.69 0.80 6.27
CA VAL A 122 -12.98 1.74 7.36
C VAL A 122 -13.87 2.88 6.92
N ILE A 123 -13.65 3.42 5.71
CA ILE A 123 -14.33 4.64 5.24
C ILE A 123 -15.59 4.28 4.43
N ALA A 124 -15.53 3.23 3.61
CA ALA A 124 -16.64 2.81 2.74
C ALA A 124 -16.86 1.28 2.74
N PRO A 125 -17.16 0.65 3.89
CA PRO A 125 -17.41 -0.80 3.98
C PRO A 125 -18.55 -1.28 3.07
N ASN A 126 -19.47 -0.38 2.70
CA ASN A 126 -20.67 -0.69 1.93
C ASN A 126 -20.56 -0.28 0.45
N TRP A 127 -19.39 0.13 -0.07
CA TRP A 127 -19.30 0.57 -1.48
C TRP A 127 -19.44 -0.55 -2.52
N THR A 128 -19.22 -1.81 -2.13
CA THR A 128 -19.57 -2.97 -2.99
C THR A 128 -20.91 -3.59 -2.66
N ALA A 129 -21.67 -2.99 -1.75
CA ALA A 129 -23.09 -3.18 -1.78
C ALA A 129 -23.62 -2.42 -3.01
N GLY A 130 -23.69 -3.11 -4.16
CA GLY A 130 -24.71 -2.74 -5.13
C GLY A 130 -26.04 -2.59 -4.37
N PRO A 131 -26.91 -1.64 -4.77
CA PRO A 131 -28.08 -1.22 -3.99
C PRO A 131 -28.70 -2.45 -3.37
N HIS A 132 -28.52 -2.62 -2.05
CA HIS A 132 -29.02 -3.78 -1.36
C HIS A 132 -30.52 -3.70 -1.51
N HIS A 133 -31.07 -4.45 -2.47
CA HIS A 133 -32.50 -4.71 -2.55
C HIS A 133 -32.78 -5.53 -1.30
N LYS A 134 -32.93 -4.85 -0.16
CA LYS A 134 -33.37 -5.44 1.07
C LYS A 134 -34.81 -5.79 0.77
N LEU A 135 -35.08 -7.08 0.54
CA LEU A 135 -36.46 -7.53 0.60
C LEU A 135 -36.82 -7.53 2.09
N PRO A 136 -37.71 -6.63 2.55
CA PRO A 136 -38.14 -6.65 3.92
C PRO A 136 -38.94 -7.92 4.17
N THR A 137 -38.77 -8.51 5.34
CA THR A 137 -39.70 -9.52 5.83
C THR A 137 -40.77 -8.76 6.61
N CYS A 138 -41.95 -8.60 6.02
CA CYS A 138 -43.06 -7.96 6.72
C CYS A 138 -43.51 -8.85 7.88
N ALA A 139 -43.69 -8.29 9.08
CA ALA A 139 -43.94 -9.07 10.28
C ALA A 139 -45.35 -9.70 10.28
N ASN A 140 -46.31 -9.07 9.56
CA ASN A 140 -47.68 -9.54 9.45
C ASN A 140 -48.10 -9.79 7.98
N PRO A 141 -47.87 -10.99 7.42
CA PRO A 141 -48.20 -11.29 6.02
C PRO A 141 -49.71 -11.18 5.70
N ASP A 142 -50.58 -11.24 6.72
CA ASP A 142 -52.04 -11.14 6.55
C ASP A 142 -52.54 -9.69 6.39
N GLN A 143 -51.73 -8.71 6.80
CA GLN A 143 -52.08 -7.29 6.81
C GLN A 143 -51.14 -6.43 5.95
N THR A 144 -49.94 -6.91 5.64
CA THR A 144 -48.96 -6.19 4.83
C THR A 144 -48.46 -7.07 3.69
N HIS A 145 -48.26 -6.45 2.52
CA HIS A 145 -47.70 -7.13 1.34
C HIS A 145 -46.43 -6.41 0.88
N ILE A 146 -45.49 -7.17 0.35
CA ILE A 146 -44.22 -6.62 -0.16
C ILE A 146 -44.48 -6.01 -1.54
N HIS A 147 -44.14 -4.73 -1.70
CA HIS A 147 -44.15 -4.01 -2.96
C HIS A 147 -42.72 -3.60 -3.33
N ILE A 148 -42.31 -3.84 -4.58
CA ILE A 148 -40.99 -3.45 -5.09
C ILE A 148 -41.13 -2.10 -5.79
N ILE A 149 -40.33 -1.12 -5.38
CA ILE A 149 -40.37 0.24 -5.91
C ILE A 149 -39.85 0.24 -7.36
N ALA A 150 -40.72 0.60 -8.31
CA ALA A 150 -40.33 0.82 -9.70
C ALA A 150 -39.94 2.29 -9.95
N ASN A 151 -39.28 2.55 -11.08
CA ASN A 151 -38.89 3.91 -11.45
C ASN A 151 -40.14 4.76 -11.73
N GLY A 152 -40.26 5.89 -11.02
CA GLY A 152 -41.40 6.80 -11.12
C GLY A 152 -42.58 6.46 -10.20
N ASP A 153 -42.47 5.44 -9.34
CA ASP A 153 -43.47 5.21 -8.31
C ASP A 153 -43.40 6.29 -7.22
N THR A 154 -44.56 6.78 -6.81
CA THR A 154 -44.72 7.65 -5.63
C THR A 154 -45.45 6.90 -4.52
N CYS A 155 -45.23 7.28 -3.26
CA CYS A 155 -46.01 6.70 -2.15
C CYS A 155 -47.52 6.84 -2.36
N TRP A 156 -47.95 7.95 -2.96
CA TRP A 156 -49.35 8.17 -3.31
C TRP A 156 -49.85 7.11 -4.29
N ASP A 157 -49.12 6.87 -5.38
CA ASP A 157 -49.49 5.87 -6.40
C ASP A 157 -49.51 4.45 -5.83
N ILE A 158 -48.54 4.12 -4.96
CA ILE A 158 -48.46 2.80 -4.32
C ILE A 158 -49.67 2.59 -3.41
N CYS A 159 -50.00 3.57 -2.58
CA CYS A 159 -51.17 3.53 -1.71
C CYS A 159 -52.47 3.52 -2.51
N GLU A 160 -52.60 4.33 -3.55
CA GLU A 160 -53.79 4.38 -4.40
C GLU A 160 -54.05 3.04 -5.08
N ARG A 161 -53.03 2.39 -5.64
CA ARG A 161 -53.16 1.05 -6.25
C ARG A 161 -53.54 -0.03 -5.23
N SER A 162 -53.07 0.10 -4.00
CA SER A 162 -53.26 -0.91 -2.95
C SER A 162 -54.59 -0.76 -2.20
N TRP A 163 -55.06 0.48 -2.03
CA TRP A 163 -56.24 0.81 -1.22
C TRP A 163 -57.45 1.28 -2.01
N CYS A 164 -57.28 1.70 -3.27
CA CYS A 164 -58.35 2.14 -4.14
C CYS A 164 -58.53 1.18 -5.31
N ARG A 165 -59.78 0.75 -5.56
CA ARG A 165 -60.11 -0.13 -6.68
C ARG A 165 -61.28 0.47 -7.46
N GLY A 166 -61.04 0.84 -8.72
CA GLY A 166 -62.07 1.44 -9.56
C GLY A 166 -62.56 2.82 -9.06
N GLY A 167 -61.67 3.61 -8.45
CA GLY A 167 -61.98 4.95 -7.94
C GLY A 167 -62.67 4.98 -6.56
N VAL A 168 -62.91 3.82 -5.94
CA VAL A 168 -63.44 3.72 -4.58
C VAL A 168 -62.31 3.29 -3.65
N CYS A 169 -62.04 4.09 -2.62
CA CYS A 169 -61.01 3.82 -1.62
C CYS A 169 -61.63 3.30 -0.32
N SER A 170 -61.10 2.21 0.20
CA SER A 170 -61.51 1.64 1.48
C SER A 170 -60.72 2.21 2.66
N GLY A 171 -61.24 2.07 3.88
CA GLY A 171 -60.43 2.18 5.11
C GLY A 171 -59.92 3.57 5.50
N GLY A 172 -60.46 4.66 4.96
CA GLY A 172 -59.98 6.03 5.23
C GLY A 172 -59.17 6.65 4.10
N GLY A 173 -59.03 5.94 2.97
CA GLY A 173 -58.44 6.47 1.75
C GLY A 173 -56.91 6.41 1.72
N VAL A 174 -56.35 7.03 0.68
CA VAL A 174 -54.90 7.08 0.43
C VAL A 174 -54.15 7.73 1.60
N GLN A 175 -54.76 8.71 2.26
CA GLN A 175 -54.16 9.44 3.39
C GLN A 175 -53.77 8.52 4.55
N LYS A 176 -54.64 7.58 4.92
CA LYS A 176 -54.36 6.66 6.04
C LYS A 176 -53.23 5.68 5.70
N CYS A 177 -53.13 5.28 4.43
CA CYS A 177 -52.02 4.44 3.98
C CYS A 177 -50.68 5.20 4.06
N LEU A 178 -50.65 6.49 3.68
CA LEU A 178 -49.47 7.32 3.81
C LEU A 178 -49.03 7.49 5.26
N GLU A 179 -49.97 7.76 6.17
CA GLU A 179 -49.68 7.89 7.60
C GLU A 179 -49.03 6.61 8.16
N VAL A 180 -49.53 5.43 7.79
CA VAL A 180 -48.97 4.14 8.24
C VAL A 180 -47.59 3.85 7.61
N LEU A 181 -47.36 4.30 6.37
CA LEU A 181 -46.07 4.14 5.69
C LEU A 181 -44.99 5.08 6.24
N GLU A 182 -45.36 6.31 6.62
CA GLU A 182 -44.44 7.34 7.14
C GLU A 182 -44.15 7.16 8.64
N GLU A 183 -45.04 6.50 9.38
CA GLU A 183 -44.82 6.15 10.79
C GLU A 183 -43.63 5.17 10.93
N GLU A 184 -42.91 5.22 12.06
CA GLU A 184 -41.82 4.30 12.41
C GLU A 184 -42.37 2.87 12.64
N ASN A 185 -42.68 2.21 11.53
CA ASN A 185 -43.21 0.84 11.46
C ASN A 185 -42.19 -0.08 10.76
N GLU A 186 -42.67 -1.17 10.15
CA GLU A 186 -41.88 -2.21 9.45
C GLU A 186 -40.93 -1.69 8.34
N ASN A 187 -41.03 -0.41 7.97
CA ASN A 187 -40.25 0.24 6.90
C ASN A 187 -39.19 1.24 7.40
N ASP A 188 -38.86 1.27 8.70
CA ASP A 188 -37.83 2.16 9.29
C ASP A 188 -38.02 3.65 8.90
N ALA A 189 -39.25 4.19 9.04
CA ALA A 189 -39.64 5.55 8.66
C ALA A 189 -39.28 5.91 7.21
N LEU A 190 -40.11 5.42 6.28
CA LEU A 190 -39.92 5.64 4.86
C LEU A 190 -40.09 7.12 4.48
N ASP A 191 -39.03 7.78 3.99
CA ASP A 191 -39.15 9.11 3.38
C ASP A 191 -39.72 8.99 1.97
N CYS A 192 -40.98 9.36 1.81
CA CYS A 192 -41.69 9.37 0.52
C CYS A 192 -41.09 10.28 -0.56
N LYS A 193 -40.07 11.10 -0.23
CA LYS A 193 -39.32 11.87 -1.21
C LYS A 193 -38.04 11.17 -1.69
N GLN A 194 -37.58 10.15 -0.97
CA GLN A 194 -36.31 9.47 -1.21
C GLN A 194 -36.50 7.96 -1.40
N LEU A 195 -37.41 7.59 -2.29
CA LEU A 195 -37.59 6.19 -2.65
C LEU A 195 -36.41 5.69 -3.50
N VAL A 196 -35.85 4.54 -3.11
CA VAL A 196 -34.79 3.86 -3.85
C VAL A 196 -35.42 2.83 -4.78
N VAL A 197 -35.15 2.95 -6.08
CA VAL A 197 -35.67 2.01 -7.09
C VAL A 197 -35.06 0.63 -6.87
N GLY A 198 -35.90 -0.40 -6.84
CA GLY A 198 -35.52 -1.79 -6.60
C GLY A 198 -35.62 -2.25 -5.15
N ASP A 199 -35.80 -1.34 -4.19
CA ASP A 199 -36.05 -1.71 -2.80
C ASP A 199 -37.48 -2.23 -2.60
N GLY A 200 -37.63 -3.17 -1.66
CA GLY A 200 -38.92 -3.67 -1.23
C GLY A 200 -39.43 -2.88 -0.04
N ILE A 201 -40.72 -2.58 -0.01
CA ILE A 201 -41.41 -1.96 1.12
C ILE A 201 -42.64 -2.79 1.51
N CYS A 202 -43.02 -2.75 2.79
CA CYS A 202 -44.21 -3.38 3.31
C CYS A 202 -45.39 -2.40 3.21
N VAL A 203 -46.38 -2.71 2.37
CA VAL A 203 -47.56 -1.87 2.15
C VAL A 203 -48.77 -2.50 2.87
N PRO A 204 -49.48 -1.75 3.72
CA PRO A 204 -50.64 -2.28 4.42
C PRO A 204 -51.80 -2.57 3.47
N ILE A 205 -52.64 -3.55 3.81
CA ILE A 205 -53.85 -3.94 3.08
C ILE A 205 -55.07 -3.34 3.81
N PRO A 206 -56.06 -2.78 3.11
CA PRO A 206 -57.24 -2.22 3.75
C PRO A 206 -58.06 -3.32 4.46
N GLN A 207 -58.38 -3.12 5.75
CA GLN A 207 -59.05 -4.12 6.61
C GLN A 207 -60.41 -4.65 6.08
N SER A 208 -61.03 -3.98 5.10
CA SER A 208 -62.25 -4.48 4.44
C SER A 208 -62.05 -5.74 3.59
N SER A 209 -60.81 -6.19 3.37
CA SER A 209 -60.49 -7.40 2.60
C SER A 209 -60.19 -8.64 3.44
N ILE A 210 -60.23 -8.55 4.78
CA ILE A 210 -59.92 -9.66 5.72
C ILE A 210 -61.22 -10.26 6.30
N ALA A 211 -62.31 -10.25 5.53
CA ALA A 211 -63.60 -10.85 5.91
C ALA A 211 -63.78 -12.22 5.26
#